data_AF-A0A918CEV9-F1
#
_entry.id   AF-A0A918CEV9-F1
#
_cell.length_a   1.000
_cell.length_b   1.000
_cell.length_c   1.000
_cell.angle_alpha   90.00
_cell.angle_beta   90.00
_cell.angle_gamma   90.00
#
_symmetry.space_group_name_H-M   'P 1'
#
loop_
_entity.id
_entity.type
_entity.pdbx_description
1 polymer ?
#
loop_
_entity_poly.entity_id
_entity_poly.type
_entity_poly.pdbx_seq_one_letter_code
_entity_poly.pdbx_strand_id
1 'polypeptide(L)'
;MTNAADASSTPTAPELHRLSPRDESRVALALTLRQLADAVLDAVPVEPDPAPGDLLRTALRLQRRMDDVIREAVVAERERGTSWHEIGEAAGMTRQSAHEKWYGDVHAWAAIGRSALPPHLKTLEVAAEADARYARLRPDRPHAVTSGLDAVRFPGSHAYEASLRSRGSALHTRRTELDARATRLNEEYSALHAQGPAASPVGGDPLVIDAYRGHADAVRANRLAIAAVHAEIATIYDQLVTAEPSLAEEHRTMSDWHRNASDQARSYADLLNGSQN
;
A
#
# COMPACT_ATOMS: atom_id res chain seq x y z
N MET A 1 -12.62 61.95 -0.89
CA MET A 1 -11.53 61.23 -1.57
C MET A 1 -11.09 60.12 -0.63
N THR A 2 -11.71 58.95 -0.77
CA THR A 2 -11.49 57.79 0.11
C THR A 2 -10.98 56.67 -0.78
N ASN A 3 -9.68 56.37 -0.67
CA ASN A 3 -9.02 55.32 -1.44
C ASN A 3 -9.46 53.96 -0.90
N ALA A 4 -10.33 53.27 -1.64
CA ALA A 4 -10.55 51.84 -1.52
C ALA A 4 -9.49 51.12 -2.36
N ALA A 5 -8.38 50.74 -1.73
CA ALA A 5 -7.46 49.76 -2.29
C ALA A 5 -7.98 48.37 -1.89
N ASP A 6 -8.76 47.78 -2.79
CA ASP A 6 -9.15 46.38 -2.75
C ASP A 6 -7.89 45.52 -2.82
N ALA A 7 -7.48 44.98 -1.68
CA ALA A 7 -6.48 43.94 -1.61
C ALA A 7 -7.10 42.66 -2.18
N SER A 8 -6.95 42.46 -3.50
CA SER A 8 -7.11 41.16 -4.15
C SER A 8 -6.07 40.20 -3.56
N SER A 9 -6.41 39.55 -2.46
CA SER A 9 -5.71 38.37 -1.98
C SER A 9 -6.04 37.24 -2.94
N THR A 10 -5.17 37.04 -3.95
CA THR A 10 -5.15 35.82 -4.75
C THR A 10 -5.06 34.64 -3.77
N PRO A 11 -5.96 33.64 -3.84
CA PRO A 11 -5.83 32.46 -3.01
C PRO A 11 -4.53 31.77 -3.41
N THR A 12 -3.56 31.75 -2.49
CA THR A 12 -2.31 31.01 -2.62
C THR A 12 -2.66 29.58 -2.98
N ALA A 13 -2.39 29.18 -4.22
CA ALA A 13 -2.61 27.81 -4.67
C ALA A 13 -1.89 26.89 -3.67
N PRO A 14 -2.54 25.81 -3.19
CA PRO A 14 -1.91 24.90 -2.25
C PRO A 14 -0.60 24.41 -2.84
N GLU A 15 0.53 24.63 -2.14
CA GLU A 15 1.84 24.17 -2.61
C GLU A 15 1.78 22.66 -2.86
N LEU A 16 1.85 22.27 -4.14
CA LEU A 16 1.80 20.90 -4.60
C LEU A 16 3.10 20.18 -4.24
N HIS A 17 3.24 19.80 -2.97
CA HIS A 17 4.40 19.03 -2.50
C HIS A 17 4.38 17.58 -3.06
N ARG A 18 3.20 17.05 -3.39
CA ARG A 18 3.01 15.69 -3.90
C ARG A 18 2.17 15.68 -5.18
N LEU A 19 2.64 14.94 -6.18
CA LEU A 19 1.95 14.74 -7.46
C LEU A 19 0.90 13.62 -7.35
N SER A 20 0.24 13.21 -8.43
CA SER A 20 -0.62 12.01 -8.39
C SER A 20 0.21 10.75 -8.09
N PRO A 21 -0.35 9.67 -7.50
CA PRO A 21 0.38 8.41 -7.31
C PRO A 21 1.05 7.88 -8.58
N ARG A 22 0.40 8.07 -9.74
CA ARG A 22 0.94 7.71 -11.05
C ARG A 22 2.19 8.52 -11.40
N ASP A 23 2.17 9.83 -11.18
CA ASP A 23 3.33 10.69 -11.42
C ASP A 23 4.45 10.42 -10.42
N GLU A 24 4.10 10.20 -9.15
CA GLU A 24 5.03 9.78 -8.09
C GLU A 24 5.78 8.51 -8.50
N SER A 25 5.07 7.44 -8.88
CA SER A 25 5.71 6.19 -9.32
C SER A 25 6.61 6.35 -10.56
N ARG A 26 6.25 7.25 -11.49
CA ARG A 26 7.09 7.56 -12.65
C ARG A 26 8.37 8.27 -12.25
N VAL A 27 8.28 9.20 -11.31
CA VAL A 27 9.46 9.89 -10.77
C VAL A 27 10.33 8.92 -9.97
N ALA A 28 9.74 8.03 -9.17
CA ALA A 28 10.48 6.96 -8.48
C ALA A 28 11.27 6.09 -9.47
N LEU A 29 10.62 5.59 -10.53
CA LEU A 29 11.28 4.84 -11.60
C LEU A 29 12.41 5.64 -12.27
N ALA A 30 12.17 6.91 -12.62
CA ALA A 30 13.18 7.76 -13.24
C ALA A 30 14.41 7.97 -12.33
N LEU A 31 14.19 8.13 -11.02
CA LEU A 31 15.26 8.27 -10.04
C LEU A 31 16.06 6.97 -9.87
N THR A 32 15.40 5.82 -9.83
CA THR A 32 16.06 4.51 -9.72
C THR A 32 16.85 4.18 -10.98
N LEU A 33 16.32 4.49 -12.17
CA LEU A 33 17.06 4.39 -13.43
C LEU A 33 18.29 5.30 -13.45
N ARG A 34 18.18 6.53 -12.93
CA ARG A 34 19.32 7.45 -12.79
C ARG A 34 20.39 6.87 -11.87
N GLN A 35 19.99 6.33 -10.71
CA GLN A 35 20.92 5.70 -9.77
C GLN A 35 21.62 4.48 -10.40
N LEU A 36 20.90 3.67 -11.19
CA LEU A 36 21.50 2.57 -11.93
C LEU A 36 22.51 3.08 -12.96
N ALA A 37 22.16 4.11 -13.74
CA ALA A 37 23.07 4.69 -14.73
C ALA A 37 24.37 5.19 -14.09
N ASP A 38 24.27 5.87 -12.95
CA ASP A 38 25.43 6.33 -12.18
C ASP A 38 26.26 5.15 -11.68
N ALA A 39 25.61 4.14 -11.11
CA ALA A 39 26.30 2.93 -10.64
C ALA A 39 27.01 2.17 -11.78
N VAL A 40 26.44 2.14 -12.99
CA VAL A 40 27.06 1.51 -14.16
C VAL A 40 28.29 2.29 -14.62
N LEU A 41 28.25 3.62 -14.61
CA LEU A 41 29.41 4.45 -14.93
C LEU A 41 30.54 4.27 -13.91
N ASP A 42 30.20 4.22 -12.62
CA ASP A 42 31.17 3.97 -11.54
C ASP A 42 31.73 2.54 -11.55
N ALA A 43 31.03 1.59 -12.17
CA ALA A 43 31.44 0.20 -12.27
C ALA A 43 32.43 -0.09 -13.41
N VAL A 44 32.71 0.89 -14.28
CA VAL A 44 33.70 0.72 -15.36
C VAL A 44 35.07 0.45 -14.74
N PRO A 45 35.72 -0.69 -15.03
CA PRO A 45 37.00 -1.03 -14.42
C PRO A 45 38.09 -0.09 -14.96
N VAL A 46 38.54 0.84 -14.13
CA VAL A 46 39.66 1.75 -14.42
C VAL A 46 40.97 1.31 -13.76
N GLU A 47 40.89 0.43 -12.77
CA GLU A 47 42.05 -0.15 -12.10
C GLU A 47 42.65 -1.29 -12.93
N PRO A 48 43.98 -1.31 -13.16
CA PRO A 48 44.61 -2.28 -14.05
C PRO A 48 44.65 -3.71 -13.47
N ASP A 49 44.59 -3.88 -12.15
CA ASP A 49 44.67 -5.18 -11.48
C ASP A 49 43.71 -5.25 -10.26
N PRO A 50 42.39 -5.39 -10.50
CA PRO A 50 41.40 -5.46 -9.42
C PRO A 50 41.61 -6.74 -8.60
N ALA A 51 41.36 -6.67 -7.29
CA ALA A 51 41.55 -7.85 -6.43
C ALA A 51 40.63 -9.01 -6.86
N PRO A 52 41.05 -10.27 -6.64
CA PRO A 52 40.26 -11.44 -7.02
C PRO A 52 38.81 -11.37 -6.50
N GLY A 53 37.86 -11.44 -7.43
CA GLY A 53 36.42 -11.41 -7.14
C GLY A 53 35.77 -10.01 -7.14
N ASP A 54 36.52 -8.92 -7.26
CA ASP A 54 35.94 -7.56 -7.26
C ASP A 54 35.03 -7.32 -8.45
N LEU A 55 35.42 -7.75 -9.64
CA LEU A 55 34.61 -7.65 -10.85
C LEU A 55 33.25 -8.37 -10.69
N LEU A 56 33.25 -9.57 -10.12
CA LEU A 56 32.03 -10.32 -9.84
C LEU A 56 31.17 -9.61 -8.78
N ARG A 57 31.78 -9.13 -7.69
CA ARG A 57 31.05 -8.36 -6.65
C ARG A 57 30.41 -7.11 -7.25
N THR A 58 31.10 -6.42 -8.15
CA THR A 58 30.56 -5.26 -8.89
C THR A 58 29.38 -5.66 -9.76
N ALA A 59 29.49 -6.72 -10.56
CA ALA A 59 28.39 -7.22 -11.38
C ALA A 59 27.15 -7.60 -10.55
N LEU A 60 27.34 -8.30 -9.42
CA LEU A 60 26.24 -8.66 -8.51
C LEU A 60 25.58 -7.45 -7.85
N ARG A 61 26.34 -6.37 -7.57
CA ARG A 61 25.76 -5.10 -7.10
C ARG A 61 24.87 -4.46 -8.18
N LEU A 62 25.33 -4.44 -9.43
CA LEU A 62 24.54 -3.91 -10.56
C LEU A 62 23.27 -4.73 -10.80
N GLN A 63 23.34 -6.06 -10.68
CA GLN A 63 22.17 -6.93 -10.78
C GLN A 63 21.09 -6.54 -9.76
N ARG A 64 21.44 -6.34 -8.49
CA ARG A 64 20.49 -5.89 -7.47
C ARG A 64 19.86 -4.53 -7.79
N ARG A 65 20.63 -3.60 -8.35
CA ARG A 65 20.11 -2.29 -8.79
C ARG A 65 19.15 -2.43 -9.99
N MET A 66 19.41 -3.38 -10.88
CA MET A 66 18.47 -3.71 -11.95
C MET A 66 17.17 -4.29 -11.39
N ASP A 67 17.25 -5.15 -10.37
CA ASP A 67 16.06 -5.66 -9.68
C ASP A 67 15.26 -4.51 -9.05
N ASP A 68 15.91 -3.51 -8.46
CA ASP A 68 15.25 -2.29 -7.96
C ASP A 68 14.49 -1.56 -9.09
N VAL A 69 15.12 -1.37 -10.27
CA VAL A 69 14.46 -0.76 -11.43
C VAL A 69 13.23 -1.56 -11.87
N ILE A 70 13.31 -2.89 -11.88
CA ILE A 70 12.18 -3.75 -12.25
C ILE A 70 11.03 -3.57 -11.26
N ARG A 71 11.32 -3.51 -9.96
CA ARG A 71 10.29 -3.30 -8.93
C ARG A 71 9.59 -1.96 -9.11
N GLU A 72 10.34 -0.88 -9.32
CA GLU A 72 9.76 0.45 -9.58
C GLU A 72 8.96 0.51 -10.89
N ALA A 73 9.41 -0.22 -11.93
CA ALA A 73 8.68 -0.31 -13.19
C ALA A 73 7.34 -1.03 -13.02
N VAL A 74 7.30 -2.11 -12.24
CA VAL A 74 6.06 -2.82 -11.92
C VAL A 74 5.11 -1.92 -11.13
N VAL A 75 5.61 -1.19 -10.14
CA VAL A 75 4.81 -0.21 -9.39
C VAL A 75 4.22 0.84 -10.34
N ALA A 76 5.04 1.44 -11.20
CA ALA A 76 4.59 2.43 -12.17
C ALA A 76 3.54 1.89 -13.17
N GLU A 77 3.66 0.63 -13.58
CA GLU A 77 2.67 -0.05 -14.43
C GLU A 77 1.36 -0.31 -13.68
N ARG A 78 1.42 -0.81 -12.44
CA ARG A 78 0.21 -0.98 -11.61
C ARG A 78 -0.49 0.35 -11.37
N GLU A 79 0.26 1.41 -11.10
CA GLU A 79 -0.28 2.77 -10.96
C GLU A 79 -0.91 3.33 -12.24
N ARG A 80 -0.53 2.77 -13.39
CA ARG A 80 -1.16 3.05 -14.68
C ARG A 80 -2.42 2.23 -14.94
N GLY A 81 -2.77 1.31 -14.05
CA GLY A 81 -3.88 0.38 -14.18
C GLY A 81 -3.53 -0.89 -14.96
N THR A 82 -2.26 -1.14 -15.30
CA THR A 82 -1.83 -2.37 -15.98
C THR A 82 -2.08 -3.57 -15.07
N SER A 83 -2.76 -4.59 -15.58
CA SER A 83 -3.14 -5.78 -14.81
C SER A 83 -1.96 -6.72 -14.55
N TRP A 84 -2.08 -7.59 -13.54
CA TRP A 84 -1.08 -8.64 -13.29
C TRP A 84 -0.89 -9.60 -14.46
N HIS A 85 -1.93 -9.79 -15.28
CA HIS A 85 -1.82 -10.60 -16.49
C HIS A 85 -0.92 -9.95 -17.52
N GLU A 86 -1.12 -8.66 -17.82
CA GLU A 86 -0.30 -7.90 -18.76
C GLU A 86 1.15 -7.76 -18.28
N ILE A 87 1.36 -7.57 -16.98
CA ILE A 87 2.71 -7.55 -16.37
C ILE A 87 3.39 -8.92 -16.52
N GLY A 88 2.65 -10.02 -16.27
CA GLY A 88 3.15 -11.37 -16.48
C GLY A 88 3.56 -11.63 -17.93
N GLU A 89 2.68 -11.30 -18.89
CA GLU A 89 2.95 -11.38 -20.32
C GLU A 89 4.22 -10.61 -20.71
N ALA A 90 4.33 -9.35 -20.29
CA ALA A 90 5.49 -8.49 -20.57
C ALA A 90 6.80 -9.06 -19.99
N ALA A 91 6.73 -9.77 -18.86
CA ALA A 91 7.87 -10.40 -18.21
C ALA A 91 8.10 -11.86 -18.63
N GLY A 92 7.29 -12.41 -19.53
CA GLY A 92 7.39 -13.80 -19.98
C GLY A 92 7.05 -14.82 -18.89
N MET A 93 6.11 -14.51 -17.98
CA MET A 93 5.66 -15.39 -16.91
C MET A 93 4.13 -15.38 -16.74
N THR A 94 3.61 -16.30 -15.94
CA THR A 94 2.16 -16.35 -15.67
C THR A 94 1.71 -15.17 -14.82
N ARG A 95 0.41 -14.83 -14.89
CA ARG A 95 -0.23 -13.85 -13.98
C ARG A 95 0.06 -14.15 -12.51
N GLN A 96 -0.08 -15.42 -12.11
CA GLN A 96 0.11 -15.84 -10.72
C GLN A 96 1.57 -15.63 -10.28
N SER A 97 2.54 -16.03 -11.11
CA SER A 97 3.96 -15.83 -10.81
C SER A 97 4.33 -14.35 -10.70
N ALA A 98 3.78 -13.49 -11.57
CA ALA A 98 3.98 -12.05 -11.50
C ALA A 98 3.40 -11.46 -10.20
N HIS A 99 2.17 -11.84 -9.86
CA HIS A 99 1.52 -11.43 -8.62
C HIS A 99 2.34 -11.86 -7.40
N GLU A 100 2.66 -13.15 -7.26
CA GLU A 100 3.46 -13.66 -6.14
C GLU A 100 4.82 -12.96 -6.01
N LYS A 101 5.46 -12.64 -7.14
CA LYS A 101 6.77 -12.01 -7.16
C LYS A 101 6.76 -10.54 -6.72
N TRP A 102 5.76 -9.76 -7.15
CA TRP A 102 5.80 -8.29 -7.02
C TRP A 102 4.65 -7.67 -6.23
N TYR A 103 3.65 -8.45 -5.80
CA TYR A 103 2.54 -7.96 -4.98
C TYR A 103 3.04 -7.26 -3.71
N GLY A 104 4.06 -7.83 -3.06
CA GLY A 104 4.68 -7.25 -1.86
C GLY A 104 5.25 -5.84 -2.09
N ASP A 105 5.88 -5.59 -3.24
CA ASP A 105 6.45 -4.28 -3.58
C ASP A 105 5.35 -3.24 -3.82
N VAL A 106 4.29 -3.61 -4.53
CA VAL A 106 3.13 -2.75 -4.77
C VAL A 106 2.40 -2.43 -3.46
N HIS A 107 2.29 -3.40 -2.56
CA HIS A 107 1.75 -3.17 -1.22
C HIS A 107 2.65 -2.26 -0.36
N ALA A 108 3.97 -2.43 -0.42
CA ALA A 108 4.91 -1.57 0.28
C ALA A 108 4.81 -0.12 -0.21
N TRP A 109 4.70 0.08 -1.53
CA TRP A 109 4.44 1.39 -2.13
C TRP A 109 3.15 2.04 -1.62
N ALA A 110 2.06 1.26 -1.53
CA ALA A 110 0.81 1.72 -0.94
C ALA A 110 0.98 2.12 0.54
N ALA A 111 1.70 1.29 1.31
CA ALA A 111 1.93 1.50 2.75
C ALA A 111 2.74 2.76 3.06
N ILE A 112 3.68 3.17 2.20
CA ILE A 112 4.43 4.43 2.35
C ILE A 112 3.66 5.66 1.83
N GLY A 113 2.38 5.50 1.47
CA GLY A 113 1.50 6.58 1.04
C GLY A 113 1.69 6.98 -0.42
N ARG A 114 2.24 6.08 -1.26
CA ARG A 114 2.36 6.23 -2.72
C ARG A 114 3.07 7.53 -3.11
N SER A 115 4.25 7.69 -2.52
CA SER A 115 5.09 8.90 -2.58
C SER A 115 6.52 8.46 -2.89
N ALA A 116 7.11 9.02 -3.95
CA ALA A 116 8.48 8.68 -4.35
C ALA A 116 9.51 9.25 -3.38
N LEU A 117 9.17 10.37 -2.73
CA LEU A 117 10.08 11.17 -1.94
C LEU A 117 9.57 11.40 -0.52
N PRO A 118 10.49 11.70 0.43
CA PRO A 118 10.14 12.23 1.73
C PRO A 118 9.28 13.51 1.65
N PRO A 119 8.46 13.82 2.67
CA PRO A 119 7.51 14.93 2.63
C PRO A 119 8.10 16.33 2.41
N HIS A 120 9.39 16.53 2.70
CA HIS A 120 10.05 17.83 2.60
C HIS A 120 10.61 18.11 1.19
N LEU A 121 10.60 17.14 0.28
CA LEU A 121 11.04 17.31 -1.10
C LEU A 121 9.82 17.47 -2.01
N LYS A 122 9.96 18.33 -3.03
CA LYS A 122 8.95 18.58 -4.04
C LYS A 122 9.22 17.68 -5.25
N THR A 123 8.34 16.72 -5.50
CA THR A 123 8.49 15.71 -6.57
C THR A 123 8.71 16.34 -7.95
N LEU A 124 8.03 17.46 -8.25
CA LEU A 124 8.19 18.15 -9.53
C LEU A 124 9.57 18.80 -9.69
N GLU A 125 10.16 19.34 -8.61
CA GLU A 125 11.51 19.92 -8.64
C GLU A 125 12.54 18.83 -8.88
N VAL A 126 12.42 17.71 -8.19
CA VAL A 126 13.29 16.53 -8.38
C VAL A 126 13.16 15.95 -9.79
N ALA A 127 11.97 15.95 -10.38
CA ALA A 127 11.76 15.55 -11.77
C ALA A 127 12.46 16.53 -12.74
N ALA A 128 12.39 17.84 -12.49
CA ALA A 128 13.07 18.85 -13.29
C ALA A 128 14.61 18.75 -13.19
N GLU A 129 15.15 18.37 -12.02
CA GLU A 129 16.58 18.07 -11.87
C GLU A 129 17.01 16.85 -12.69
N ALA A 130 16.17 15.80 -12.71
CA ALA A 130 16.41 14.62 -13.53
C ALA A 130 16.43 14.98 -15.03
N ASP A 131 15.51 15.84 -15.46
CA ASP A 131 15.47 16.41 -16.82
C ASP A 131 16.73 17.17 -17.18
N ALA A 132 17.18 18.09 -16.31
CA ALA A 132 18.39 18.87 -16.55
C ALA A 132 19.63 17.98 -16.72
N ARG A 133 19.69 16.85 -16.01
CA ARG A 133 20.77 15.86 -16.19
C ARG A 133 20.62 15.10 -17.50
N TYR A 134 19.42 14.63 -17.83
CA TYR A 134 19.15 13.92 -19.07
C TYR A 134 19.47 14.78 -20.29
N ALA A 135 19.09 16.06 -20.26
CA ALA A 135 19.35 17.04 -21.33
C ALA A 135 20.85 17.22 -21.64
N ARG A 136 21.75 17.04 -20.66
CA ARG A 136 23.20 17.09 -20.90
C ARG A 136 23.69 15.93 -21.79
N LEU A 137 23.02 14.78 -21.73
CA LEU A 137 23.34 13.60 -22.54
C LEU A 137 22.53 13.53 -23.84
N ARG A 138 21.29 14.06 -23.81
CA ARG A 138 20.31 14.06 -24.90
C ARG A 138 19.65 15.43 -25.03
N PRO A 139 20.32 16.42 -25.64
CA PRO A 139 19.81 17.79 -25.75
C PRO A 139 18.51 17.91 -26.56
N ASP A 140 18.22 16.93 -27.42
CA ASP A 140 17.00 16.85 -28.24
C ASP A 140 15.73 16.57 -27.42
N ARG A 141 15.87 16.17 -26.15
CA ARG A 141 14.77 15.79 -25.26
C ARG A 141 14.95 16.37 -23.86
N PRO A 142 14.87 17.69 -23.69
CA PRO A 142 15.20 18.36 -22.43
C PRO A 142 14.20 18.11 -21.29
N HIS A 143 13.02 17.56 -21.57
CA HIS A 143 11.94 17.33 -20.60
C HIS A 143 11.51 15.86 -20.52
N ALA A 144 12.47 14.93 -20.59
CA ALA A 144 12.21 13.50 -20.72
C ALA A 144 11.32 12.89 -19.60
N VAL A 145 11.42 13.40 -18.38
CA VAL A 145 10.64 13.01 -17.21
C VAL A 145 9.40 13.89 -17.08
N THR A 146 9.56 15.22 -16.97
CA THR A 146 8.43 16.12 -16.65
C THR A 146 7.34 16.13 -17.72
N SER A 147 7.70 15.99 -19.01
CA SER A 147 6.70 15.93 -20.10
C SER A 147 5.79 14.71 -20.04
N GLY A 148 6.20 13.65 -19.34
CA GLY A 148 5.42 12.43 -19.13
C GLY A 148 4.46 12.48 -17.95
N LEU A 149 4.55 13.52 -17.11
CA LEU A 149 3.74 13.65 -15.89
C LEU A 149 2.36 14.21 -16.22
N ASP A 150 1.31 13.57 -15.71
CA ASP A 150 -0.07 14.00 -15.90
C ASP A 150 -0.30 15.38 -15.26
N ALA A 151 0.40 15.67 -14.16
CA ALA A 151 0.53 16.97 -13.53
C ALA A 151 0.89 18.12 -14.49
N VAL A 152 1.73 17.84 -15.48
CA VAL A 152 2.21 18.81 -16.47
C VAL A 152 1.31 18.80 -17.71
N ARG A 153 0.83 17.62 -18.11
CA ARG A 153 0.01 17.44 -19.32
C ARG A 153 -1.44 17.88 -19.15
N PHE A 154 -1.99 17.75 -17.94
CA PHE A 154 -3.40 18.02 -17.62
C PHE A 154 -3.50 18.91 -16.38
N PRO A 155 -3.16 20.22 -16.50
CA PRO A 155 -3.25 21.15 -15.38
C PRO A 155 -4.70 21.20 -14.87
N GLY A 156 -4.92 20.75 -13.63
CA GLY A 156 -6.24 20.72 -12.99
C GLY A 156 -6.63 19.36 -12.39
N SER A 157 -6.00 18.26 -12.80
CA SER A 157 -6.20 16.94 -12.16
C SER A 157 -5.70 16.89 -10.71
N HIS A 158 -4.82 17.81 -10.33
CA HIS A 158 -4.18 17.89 -9.01
C HIS A 158 -5.15 17.92 -7.84
N ALA A 159 -6.19 18.75 -7.89
CA ALA A 159 -7.13 18.88 -6.78
C ALA A 159 -7.93 17.57 -6.58
N TYR A 160 -8.30 16.92 -7.68
CA TYR A 160 -8.96 15.63 -7.66
C TYR A 160 -8.04 14.54 -7.08
N GLU A 161 -6.81 14.42 -7.58
CA GLU A 161 -5.82 13.45 -7.10
C GLU A 161 -5.43 13.67 -5.63
N ALA A 162 -5.30 14.94 -5.20
CA ALA A 162 -5.09 15.28 -3.80
C ALA A 162 -6.27 14.83 -2.93
N SER A 163 -7.51 15.02 -3.39
CA SER A 163 -8.70 14.58 -2.67
C SER A 163 -8.77 13.05 -2.53
N LEU A 164 -8.43 12.31 -3.59
CA LEU A 164 -8.35 10.84 -3.56
C LEU A 164 -7.28 10.37 -2.58
N ARG A 165 -6.10 10.99 -2.58
CA ARG A 165 -5.03 10.68 -1.64
C ARG A 165 -5.44 10.95 -0.19
N SER A 166 -6.01 12.11 0.11
CA SER A 166 -6.46 12.44 1.46
C SER A 166 -7.50 11.43 1.95
N ARG A 167 -8.44 11.05 1.08
CA ARG A 167 -9.42 10.00 1.38
C ARG A 167 -8.76 8.64 1.61
N GLY A 168 -7.87 8.19 0.71
CA GLY A 168 -7.15 6.93 0.85
C GLY A 168 -6.33 6.87 2.15
N SER A 169 -5.61 7.94 2.49
CA SER A 169 -4.85 8.04 3.73
C SER A 169 -5.73 7.89 4.96
N ALA A 170 -6.89 8.59 5.00
CA ALA A 170 -7.83 8.48 6.11
C ALA A 170 -8.39 7.06 6.25
N LEU A 171 -8.68 6.40 5.12
CA LEU A 171 -9.16 5.02 5.08
C LEU A 171 -8.11 4.04 5.59
N HIS A 172 -6.84 4.18 5.19
CA HIS A 172 -5.75 3.33 5.71
C HIS A 172 -5.51 3.54 7.20
N THR A 173 -5.52 4.78 7.70
CA THR A 173 -5.44 5.06 9.15
C THR A 173 -6.55 4.35 9.90
N ARG A 174 -7.79 4.49 9.43
CA ARG A 174 -8.94 3.83 10.04
C ARG A 174 -8.83 2.30 9.99
N ARG A 175 -8.34 1.73 8.89
CA ARG A 175 -8.08 0.29 8.77
C ARG A 175 -7.08 -0.18 9.83
N THR A 176 -5.95 0.51 9.98
CA THR A 176 -4.93 0.17 10.98
C THR A 176 -5.49 0.17 12.42
N GLU A 177 -6.36 1.11 12.75
CA GLU A 177 -7.06 1.11 14.06
C GLU A 177 -7.94 -0.14 14.25
N LEU A 178 -8.68 -0.53 13.20
CA LEU A 178 -9.53 -1.71 13.21
C LEU A 178 -8.73 -3.01 13.25
N ASP A 179 -7.61 -3.10 12.53
CA ASP A 179 -6.69 -4.23 12.58
C ASP A 179 -6.15 -4.41 14.02
N ALA A 180 -5.72 -3.33 14.66
CA ALA A 180 -5.29 -3.36 16.06
C ALA A 180 -6.42 -3.79 17.01
N ARG A 181 -7.67 -3.40 16.74
CA ARG A 181 -8.84 -3.84 17.51
C ARG A 181 -9.13 -5.33 17.29
N ALA A 182 -9.04 -5.83 16.05
CA ALA A 182 -9.23 -7.24 15.73
C ALA A 182 -8.19 -8.12 16.44
N THR A 183 -6.91 -7.70 16.46
CA THR A 183 -5.85 -8.39 17.20
C THR A 183 -6.18 -8.52 18.69
N ARG A 184 -6.57 -7.43 19.36
CA ARG A 184 -6.96 -7.48 20.79
C ARG A 184 -8.14 -8.40 21.06
N LEU A 185 -9.15 -8.40 20.18
CA LEU A 185 -10.30 -9.30 20.32
C LEU A 185 -9.92 -10.78 20.14
N ASN A 186 -8.98 -11.07 19.23
CA ASN A 186 -8.45 -12.43 19.04
C ASN A 186 -7.61 -12.89 20.24
N GLU A 187 -6.85 -12.00 20.88
CA GLU A 187 -6.14 -12.27 22.14
C GLU A 187 -7.13 -12.58 23.27
N GLU A 188 -8.19 -11.78 23.42
CA GLU A 188 -9.27 -12.02 24.38
C GLU A 188 -9.98 -13.37 24.12
N TYR A 189 -10.30 -13.68 22.85
CA TYR A 189 -10.85 -14.97 22.47
C TYR A 189 -9.94 -16.13 22.90
N SER A 190 -8.64 -16.00 22.65
CA SER A 190 -7.65 -17.01 23.01
C SER A 190 -7.58 -17.20 24.53
N ALA A 191 -7.66 -16.11 25.29
CA ALA A 191 -7.68 -16.14 26.75
C ALA A 191 -8.97 -16.79 27.29
N LEU A 192 -10.14 -16.45 26.74
CA LEU A 192 -11.39 -17.11 27.06
C LEU A 192 -11.28 -18.61 26.78
N HIS A 193 -10.85 -19.00 25.58
CA HIS A 193 -10.73 -20.40 25.20
C HIS A 193 -9.77 -21.18 26.13
N ALA A 194 -8.67 -20.56 26.58
CA ALA A 194 -7.74 -21.17 27.53
C ALA A 194 -8.34 -21.35 28.95
N GLN A 195 -9.24 -20.46 29.35
CA GLN A 195 -9.97 -20.53 30.63
C GLN A 195 -11.24 -21.38 30.54
N GLY A 196 -11.51 -21.95 29.35
CA GLY A 196 -12.76 -22.61 29.05
C GLY A 196 -12.98 -23.89 29.85
N PRO A 197 -14.26 -24.27 30.04
CA PRO A 197 -14.65 -25.41 30.85
C PRO A 197 -14.12 -26.78 30.41
N ALA A 198 -13.63 -26.92 29.18
CA ALA A 198 -12.93 -28.14 28.75
C ALA A 198 -11.66 -28.43 29.59
N ALA A 199 -11.15 -27.44 30.33
CA ALA A 199 -10.05 -27.59 31.27
C ALA A 199 -10.48 -28.13 32.65
N SER A 200 -11.78 -28.32 32.92
CA SER A 200 -12.29 -28.86 34.19
C SER A 200 -13.33 -29.97 33.95
N PRO A 201 -13.22 -31.14 34.60
CA PRO A 201 -14.18 -32.23 34.39
C PRO A 201 -15.59 -31.81 34.85
N VAL A 202 -16.58 -32.08 33.99
CA VAL A 202 -17.99 -31.80 34.24
C VAL A 202 -18.48 -32.69 35.39
N GLY A 203 -18.47 -32.17 36.61
CA GLY A 203 -19.30 -32.69 37.69
C GLY A 203 -20.74 -32.17 37.52
N GLY A 204 -21.75 -32.95 37.87
CA GLY A 204 -23.17 -32.56 37.79
C GLY A 204 -23.62 -31.46 38.77
N ASP A 205 -22.69 -30.60 39.21
CA ASP A 205 -22.96 -29.49 40.12
C ASP A 205 -23.65 -28.34 39.34
N PRO A 206 -24.84 -27.90 39.75
CA PRO A 206 -25.55 -26.77 39.12
C PRO A 206 -24.70 -25.49 39.01
N LEU A 207 -23.79 -25.22 39.96
CA LEU A 207 -22.89 -24.06 39.90
C LEU A 207 -21.90 -24.16 38.73
N VAL A 208 -21.52 -25.38 38.36
CA VAL A 208 -20.67 -25.64 37.20
C VAL A 208 -21.45 -25.34 35.91
N ILE A 209 -22.73 -25.74 35.82
CA ILE A 209 -23.57 -25.45 34.64
C ILE A 209 -23.73 -23.94 34.38
N ASP A 210 -23.95 -23.15 35.43
CA ASP A 210 -24.09 -21.68 35.28
C ASP A 210 -22.77 -21.02 34.87
N ALA A 211 -21.64 -21.48 35.39
CA ALA A 211 -20.31 -21.03 34.96
C ALA A 211 -20.05 -21.34 33.48
N TYR A 212 -20.49 -22.50 32.98
CA TYR A 212 -20.37 -22.88 31.57
C TYR A 212 -21.21 -21.98 30.68
N ARG A 213 -22.45 -21.65 31.09
CA ARG A 213 -23.32 -20.71 30.35
C ARG A 213 -22.71 -19.32 30.28
N GLY A 214 -22.24 -18.78 31.41
CA GLY A 214 -21.57 -17.47 31.43
C GLY A 214 -20.31 -17.43 30.55
N HIS A 215 -19.55 -18.54 30.51
CA HIS A 215 -18.40 -18.66 29.62
C HIS A 215 -18.81 -18.68 28.14
N ALA A 216 -19.81 -19.49 27.77
CA ALA A 216 -20.31 -19.56 26.40
C ALA A 216 -20.85 -18.19 25.91
N ASP A 217 -21.56 -17.46 26.78
CA ASP A 217 -22.05 -16.11 26.48
C ASP A 217 -20.90 -15.12 26.25
N ALA A 218 -19.83 -15.20 27.03
CA ALA A 218 -18.64 -14.37 26.85
C ALA A 218 -17.92 -14.67 25.52
N VAL A 219 -17.72 -15.95 25.19
CA VAL A 219 -17.14 -16.35 23.89
C VAL A 219 -18.03 -15.87 22.74
N ARG A 220 -19.35 -16.05 22.85
CA ARG A 220 -20.31 -15.59 21.85
C ARG A 220 -20.23 -14.08 21.63
N ALA A 221 -20.22 -13.29 22.71
CA ALA A 221 -20.12 -11.83 22.64
C ALA A 221 -18.81 -11.38 21.95
N ASN A 222 -17.67 -12.00 22.29
CA ASN A 222 -16.39 -11.71 21.66
C ASN A 222 -16.41 -12.05 20.16
N ARG A 223 -16.95 -13.20 19.76
CA ARG A 223 -17.04 -13.58 18.33
C ARG A 223 -17.94 -12.64 17.52
N LEU A 224 -19.03 -12.15 18.09
CA LEU A 224 -19.86 -11.12 17.46
C LEU A 224 -19.10 -9.79 17.31
N ALA A 225 -18.27 -9.42 18.28
CA ALA A 225 -17.41 -8.23 18.18
C ALA A 225 -16.34 -8.38 17.08
N ILE A 226 -15.71 -9.56 16.96
CA ILE A 226 -14.79 -9.87 15.86
C ILE A 226 -15.49 -9.75 14.52
N ALA A 227 -16.69 -10.33 14.38
CA ALA A 227 -17.47 -10.24 13.16
C ALA A 227 -17.76 -8.80 12.75
N ALA A 228 -18.18 -7.96 13.70
CA ALA A 228 -18.44 -6.54 13.46
C ALA A 228 -17.21 -5.79 12.95
N VAL A 229 -16.03 -6.02 13.56
CA VAL A 229 -14.78 -5.40 13.12
C VAL A 229 -14.39 -5.83 11.71
N HIS A 230 -14.48 -7.12 11.38
CA HIS A 230 -14.18 -7.60 10.03
C HIS A 230 -15.16 -7.02 8.98
N ALA A 231 -16.45 -6.88 9.32
CA ALA A 231 -17.42 -6.24 8.43
C ALA A 231 -17.11 -4.75 8.19
N GLU A 232 -16.67 -4.02 9.23
CA GLU A 232 -16.18 -2.63 9.08
C GLU A 232 -14.94 -2.57 8.18
N ILE A 233 -13.97 -3.47 8.35
CA ILE A 233 -12.76 -3.51 7.52
C ILE A 233 -13.10 -3.81 6.05
N ALA A 234 -14.01 -4.75 5.78
CA ALA A 234 -14.49 -5.02 4.42
C ALA A 234 -15.08 -3.76 3.76
N THR A 235 -15.87 -2.99 4.52
CA THR A 235 -16.45 -1.72 4.04
C THR A 235 -15.36 -0.70 3.70
N ILE A 236 -14.28 -0.63 4.47
CA ILE A 236 -13.13 0.25 4.16
C ILE A 236 -12.48 -0.17 2.85
N TYR A 237 -12.27 -1.47 2.64
CA TYR A 237 -11.72 -1.97 1.38
C TYR A 237 -12.62 -1.65 0.18
N ASP A 238 -13.94 -1.75 0.31
CA ASP A 238 -14.87 -1.32 -0.74
C ASP A 238 -14.70 0.18 -1.07
N GLN A 239 -14.49 1.02 -0.06
CA GLN A 239 -14.26 2.45 -0.26
C GLN A 239 -12.89 2.71 -0.92
N LEU A 240 -11.87 1.94 -0.54
CA LEU A 240 -10.52 2.02 -1.13
C LEU A 240 -10.52 1.69 -2.62
N VAL A 241 -11.42 0.84 -3.13
CA VAL A 241 -11.58 0.60 -4.58
C VAL A 241 -11.78 1.90 -5.36
N THR A 242 -12.54 2.86 -4.81
CA THR A 242 -12.79 4.15 -5.45
C THR A 242 -11.70 5.18 -5.20
N ALA A 243 -11.07 5.13 -4.02
CA ALA A 243 -9.98 6.05 -3.67
C ALA A 243 -8.65 5.68 -4.36
N GLU A 244 -8.46 4.40 -4.67
CA GLU A 244 -7.23 3.83 -5.20
C GLU A 244 -7.51 2.87 -6.36
N PRO A 245 -7.99 3.37 -7.52
CA PRO A 245 -8.45 2.51 -8.62
C PRO A 245 -7.37 1.55 -9.15
N SER A 246 -6.09 1.93 -9.08
CA SER A 246 -4.97 1.06 -9.48
C SER A 246 -4.85 -0.21 -8.62
N LEU A 247 -5.35 -0.19 -7.39
CA LEU A 247 -5.33 -1.30 -6.42
C LEU A 247 -6.73 -1.93 -6.23
N ALA A 248 -7.67 -1.66 -7.14
CA ALA A 248 -9.06 -2.07 -6.99
C ALA A 248 -9.24 -3.60 -6.91
N GLU A 249 -8.40 -4.39 -7.57
CA GLU A 249 -8.48 -5.85 -7.53
C GLU A 249 -8.07 -6.39 -6.16
N GLU A 250 -6.98 -5.88 -5.62
CA GLU A 250 -6.44 -6.21 -4.31
C GLU A 250 -7.43 -5.81 -3.21
N HIS A 251 -8.00 -4.61 -3.31
CA HIS A 251 -9.00 -4.13 -2.36
C HIS A 251 -10.27 -5.00 -2.38
N ARG A 252 -10.75 -5.44 -3.55
CA ARG A 252 -11.89 -6.37 -3.62
C ARG A 252 -11.58 -7.71 -2.97
N THR A 253 -10.40 -8.27 -3.28
CA THR A 253 -9.96 -9.56 -2.70
C THR A 253 -9.89 -9.48 -1.17
N MET A 254 -9.34 -8.40 -0.63
CA MET A 254 -9.30 -8.18 0.82
C MET A 254 -10.69 -7.97 1.41
N SER A 255 -11.56 -7.21 0.74
CA SER A 255 -12.95 -7.03 1.17
C SER A 255 -13.68 -8.38 1.30
N ASP A 256 -13.56 -9.24 0.30
CA ASP A 256 -14.17 -10.58 0.30
C ASP A 256 -13.60 -11.48 1.41
N TRP A 257 -12.29 -11.43 1.62
CA TRP A 257 -11.65 -12.15 2.73
C TRP A 257 -12.21 -11.71 4.09
N HIS A 258 -12.33 -10.40 4.32
CA HIS A 258 -12.89 -9.86 5.57
C HIS A 258 -14.39 -10.19 5.73
N ARG A 259 -15.19 -10.22 4.66
CA ARG A 259 -16.59 -10.67 4.71
C ARG A 259 -16.69 -12.12 5.16
N ASN A 260 -15.92 -13.01 4.54
CA ASN A 260 -15.86 -14.42 4.91
C ASN A 260 -15.43 -14.60 6.38
N ALA A 261 -14.40 -13.87 6.84
CA ALA A 261 -13.97 -13.90 8.23
C ALA A 261 -15.07 -13.42 9.21
N SER A 262 -15.81 -12.38 8.84
CA SER A 262 -16.98 -11.90 9.59
C SER A 262 -18.06 -12.98 9.69
N ASP A 263 -18.41 -13.63 8.58
CA ASP A 263 -19.48 -14.62 8.54
C ASP A 263 -19.11 -15.91 9.28
N GLN A 264 -17.85 -16.33 9.24
CA GLN A 264 -17.34 -17.42 10.06
C GLN A 264 -17.43 -17.09 11.56
N ALA A 265 -17.11 -15.85 11.95
CA ALA A 265 -17.22 -15.42 13.34
C ALA A 265 -18.68 -15.38 13.83
N ARG A 266 -19.64 -14.94 13.00
CA ARG A 266 -21.08 -15.00 13.32
C ARG A 266 -21.58 -16.44 13.43
N SER A 267 -21.25 -17.27 12.45
CA SER A 267 -21.67 -18.68 12.43
C SER A 267 -21.23 -19.42 13.69
N TYR A 268 -19.99 -19.18 14.15
CA TYR A 268 -19.50 -19.74 15.41
C TYR A 268 -20.30 -19.22 16.63
N ALA A 269 -20.59 -17.92 16.68
CA ALA A 269 -21.41 -17.33 17.74
C ALA A 269 -22.83 -17.90 17.80
N ASP A 270 -23.42 -18.23 16.65
CA ASP A 270 -24.76 -18.82 16.54
C ASP A 270 -24.78 -20.29 17.01
N LEU A 271 -23.71 -21.05 16.75
CA LEU A 271 -23.57 -22.43 17.25
C LEU A 271 -23.58 -22.50 18.79
N LEU A 272 -22.97 -21.52 19.46
CA LEU A 272 -22.99 -21.42 20.93
C LEU A 272 -24.40 -21.15 21.49
N ASN A 273 -25.26 -20.53 20.70
CA ASN A 273 -26.66 -20.30 21.07
C ASN A 273 -27.49 -21.60 20.92
N GLY A 274 -27.21 -22.39 19.88
CA GLY A 274 -27.88 -23.67 19.62
C GLY A 274 -27.58 -24.76 20.66
N SER A 275 -26.44 -24.69 21.36
CA SER A 275 -26.08 -25.61 22.45
C SER A 275 -26.81 -25.38 23.78
N GLN A 276 -27.65 -24.34 23.88
CA GLN A 276 -28.39 -24.01 25.10
C GLN A 276 -29.84 -24.56 25.12
N ASN A 277 -30.34 -25.08 23.99
CA ASN A 277 -31.66 -25.72 23.86
C ASN A 277 -31.56 -27.24 23.96
#